data_AF-A0AAX0PY83-F1
#
_entry.id   AF-A0AAX0PY83-F1
#
_cell.length_a   1.000
_cell.length_b   1.000
_cell.length_c   1.000
_cell.angle_alpha   90.00
_cell.angle_beta   90.00
_cell.angle_gamma   90.00
#
_symmetry.space_group_name_H-M   'P 1'
#
loop_
_entity.id
_entity.type
_entity.pdbx_description
1 polymer ?
#
loop_
_entity_poly.entity_id
_entity_poly.type
_entity_poly.pdbx_seq_one_letter_code
_entity_poly.pdbx_strand_id
1 'polypeptide(L)'
;MKKYQNKLNKLDKELNYLPLHEQVIAINNIITNLENGKILQKSPNSLGFLPDSLDIMIEKTARSEKAQEANNLLNNFRSFLSREYGIWSLPNLETAKLIKQEYGVKSSLEIMAGNAYWSKALSEVGIKAIASDSFAWAKSSTTGEAPIFETENLDAISAIKKHPEVDLIICSWAPNFGEDDVNILNLYRQLDYQPVLLFIGEKFGATNSTTFWQEAKTTTNKKVNHSFRSFDFIDEKVFEVK
;
A
#
# COMPACT_ATOMS: atom_id res chain seq x y z
N MET A 1 20.65 4.52 -8.06
CA MET A 1 19.77 5.38 -7.23
C MET A 1 18.90 6.24 -8.13
N LYS A 2 17.59 6.22 -7.90
CA LYS A 2 16.57 6.94 -8.70
C LYS A 2 16.66 8.46 -8.48
N LYS A 3 16.16 9.28 -9.42
CA LYS A 3 16.21 10.77 -9.37
C LYS A 3 15.62 11.33 -8.07
N TYR A 4 14.49 10.78 -7.63
CA TYR A 4 13.84 11.11 -6.35
C TYR A 4 14.81 10.91 -5.17
N GLN A 5 15.42 9.73 -5.07
CA GLN A 5 16.31 9.36 -3.98
C GLN A 5 17.56 10.25 -3.95
N ASN A 6 18.19 10.51 -5.10
CA ASN A 6 19.35 11.39 -5.20
C ASN A 6 19.03 12.81 -4.71
N LYS A 7 17.86 13.34 -5.09
CA LYS A 7 17.42 14.67 -4.68
C LYS A 7 17.19 14.76 -3.17
N LEU A 8 16.46 13.80 -2.61
CA LEU A 8 16.19 13.76 -1.17
C LEU A 8 17.47 13.62 -0.34
N ASN A 9 18.38 12.73 -0.73
CA ASN A 9 19.68 12.57 -0.05
C ASN A 9 20.58 13.80 -0.17
N LYS A 10 20.49 14.55 -1.27
CA LYS A 10 21.19 15.83 -1.40
C LYS A 10 20.64 16.87 -0.42
N LEU A 11 19.31 17.01 -0.36
CA LEU A 11 18.65 17.94 0.55
C LEU A 11 18.94 17.60 2.02
N ASP A 12 18.94 16.32 2.38
CA ASP A 12 19.33 15.83 3.71
C ASP A 12 20.72 16.32 4.11
N LYS A 13 21.73 16.08 3.28
CA LYS A 13 23.11 16.53 3.51
C LYS A 13 23.22 18.05 3.61
N GLU A 14 22.48 18.77 2.77
CA GLU A 14 22.51 20.23 2.75
C GLU A 14 21.85 20.83 4.00
N LEU A 15 20.71 20.29 4.41
CA LEU A 15 19.94 20.79 5.55
C LEU A 15 20.56 20.34 6.88
N ASN A 16 21.24 19.19 6.92
CA ASN A 16 21.93 18.64 8.08
C ASN A 16 21.06 18.69 9.35
N TYR A 17 19.83 18.20 9.22
CA TYR A 17 18.81 18.25 10.26
C TYR A 17 18.41 16.83 10.67
N LEU A 18 18.69 16.46 11.92
CA LEU A 18 18.57 15.08 12.39
C LEU A 18 17.17 14.45 12.14
N PRO A 19 16.04 15.12 12.45
CA PRO A 19 14.72 14.56 12.15
C PRO A 19 14.44 14.32 10.65
N LEU A 20 15.08 15.08 9.76
CA LEU A 20 15.02 14.81 8.32
C LEU A 20 15.87 13.59 7.99
N HIS A 21 17.09 13.54 8.52
CA HIS A 21 18.04 12.45 8.29
C HIS A 21 17.45 11.08 8.64
N GLU A 22 16.75 10.97 9.77
CA GLU A 22 16.07 9.74 10.19
C GLU A 22 15.02 9.26 9.18
N GLN A 23 14.22 10.19 8.63
CA GLN A 23 13.21 9.87 7.62
C GLN A 23 13.84 9.50 6.27
N VAL A 24 14.95 10.15 5.89
CA VAL A 24 15.69 9.81 4.67
C VAL A 24 16.33 8.43 4.77
N ILE A 25 16.90 8.07 5.94
CA ILE A 25 17.36 6.70 6.21
C ILE A 25 16.21 5.71 6.07
N ALA A 26 15.04 6.00 6.65
CA ALA A 26 13.87 5.11 6.56
C ALA A 26 13.44 4.89 5.10
N ILE A 27 13.32 5.97 4.30
CA ILE A 27 13.00 5.89 2.87
C ILE A 27 14.04 5.08 2.10
N ASN A 28 15.33 5.34 2.33
CA ASN A 28 16.40 4.60 1.65
C ASN A 28 16.33 3.11 1.98
N ASN A 29 16.09 2.75 3.24
CA ASN A 29 15.93 1.35 3.66
C ASN A 29 14.72 0.68 3.00
N ILE A 30 13.59 1.39 2.88
CA ILE A 30 12.41 0.89 2.15
C ILE A 30 12.80 0.63 0.70
N ILE A 31 13.37 1.62 0.00
CA ILE A 31 13.80 1.48 -1.40
C ILE A 31 14.75 0.29 -1.58
N THR A 32 15.76 0.16 -0.72
CA THR A 32 16.70 -0.96 -0.77
C THR A 32 16.02 -2.31 -0.54
N ASN A 33 15.03 -2.41 0.35
CA ASN A 33 14.26 -3.65 0.50
C ASN A 33 13.47 -3.99 -0.77
N LEU A 34 12.81 -3.01 -1.38
CA LEU A 34 12.04 -3.20 -2.62
C LEU A 34 12.95 -3.63 -3.78
N GLU A 35 14.10 -2.96 -3.95
CA GLU A 35 15.11 -3.30 -4.98
C GLU A 35 15.68 -4.71 -4.82
N ASN A 36 15.70 -5.24 -3.58
CA ASN A 36 16.14 -6.59 -3.28
C ASN A 36 14.99 -7.61 -3.22
N GLY A 37 13.78 -7.23 -3.60
CA GLY A 37 12.61 -8.12 -3.58
C GLY A 37 12.21 -8.57 -2.17
N LYS A 38 12.46 -7.75 -1.14
CA LYS A 38 12.16 -8.04 0.27
C LYS A 38 10.94 -7.27 0.77
N ILE A 39 10.16 -7.92 1.62
CA ILE A 39 9.06 -7.29 2.36
C ILE A 39 9.56 -6.68 3.67
N LEU A 40 8.97 -5.55 4.07
CA LEU A 40 9.29 -4.92 5.35
C LEU A 40 8.86 -5.79 6.52
N GLN A 41 9.62 -5.78 7.62
CA GLN A 41 9.22 -6.51 8.82
C GLN A 41 8.00 -5.87 9.51
N LYS A 42 7.93 -4.53 9.50
CA LYS A 42 6.88 -3.73 10.16
C LYS A 42 6.49 -2.53 9.30
N SER A 43 5.32 -1.94 9.56
CA SER A 43 4.96 -0.64 8.96
C SER A 43 6.01 0.42 9.30
N PRO A 44 6.43 1.24 8.33
CA PRO A 44 7.33 2.34 8.60
C PRO A 44 6.66 3.41 9.48
N ASN A 45 7.48 4.28 10.06
CA ASN A 45 6.99 5.46 10.77
C ASN A 45 6.41 6.47 9.77
N SER A 46 5.59 7.39 10.29
CA SER A 46 5.09 8.52 9.50
C SER A 46 6.24 9.36 8.97
N LEU A 47 6.10 9.77 7.71
CA LEU A 47 6.98 10.63 6.95
C LEU A 47 6.32 12.00 6.78
N GLY A 48 7.16 12.99 6.58
CA GLY A 48 6.75 14.38 6.50
C GLY A 48 6.75 15.07 7.86
N PHE A 49 6.72 16.39 7.81
CA PHE A 49 6.65 17.27 8.95
C PHE A 49 5.28 17.94 9.00
N LEU A 50 4.68 17.93 10.19
CA LEU A 50 3.57 18.83 10.53
C LEU A 50 4.04 20.30 10.43
N PRO A 51 3.11 21.27 10.26
CA PRO A 51 3.45 22.68 10.10
C PRO A 51 4.44 23.19 11.16
N ASP A 52 4.15 22.99 12.44
CA ASP A 52 5.02 23.45 13.53
C ASP A 52 6.43 22.82 13.48
N SER A 53 6.51 21.53 13.16
CA SER A 53 7.79 20.82 13.02
C SER A 53 8.59 21.27 11.79
N LEU A 54 7.90 21.66 10.72
CA LEU A 54 8.52 22.23 9.53
C LEU A 54 9.06 23.62 9.82
N ASP A 55 8.30 24.46 10.53
CA ASP A 55 8.74 25.80 10.92
C ASP A 55 10.00 25.73 11.78
N ILE A 56 10.05 24.80 12.75
CA ILE A 56 11.26 24.54 13.53
C ILE A 56 12.44 24.16 12.64
N MET A 57 12.24 23.29 11.65
CA MET A 57 13.29 22.92 10.70
C MET A 57 13.76 24.13 9.88
N ILE A 58 12.84 24.98 9.42
CA ILE A 58 13.15 26.20 8.67
C ILE A 58 14.00 27.14 9.52
N GLU A 59 13.61 27.38 10.77
CA GLU A 59 14.36 28.22 11.71
C GLU A 59 15.77 27.66 11.98
N LYS A 60 15.88 26.36 12.25
CA LYS A 60 17.17 25.70 12.56
C LYS A 60 18.13 25.67 11.39
N THR A 61 17.61 25.55 10.18
CA THR A 61 18.44 25.43 8.96
C THR A 61 18.65 26.76 8.24
N ALA A 62 17.85 27.79 8.54
CA ALA A 62 17.77 29.06 7.81
C ALA A 62 17.59 28.87 6.29
N ARG A 63 16.90 27.81 5.86
CA ARG A 63 16.77 27.37 4.46
C ARG A 63 15.34 26.98 4.10
N SER A 64 14.44 27.96 4.15
CA SER A 64 12.99 27.75 3.95
C SER A 64 12.65 26.93 2.69
N GLU A 65 13.15 27.34 1.53
CA GLU A 65 12.82 26.69 0.25
C GLU A 65 13.26 25.21 0.23
N LYS A 66 14.47 24.91 0.71
CA LYS A 66 15.00 23.54 0.75
C LYS A 66 14.28 22.67 1.76
N ALA A 67 13.91 23.23 2.92
CA ALA A 67 13.14 22.52 3.92
C ALA A 67 11.74 22.16 3.40
N GLN A 68 11.06 23.11 2.75
CA GLN A 68 9.78 22.87 2.08
C GLN A 68 9.92 21.82 0.96
N GLU A 69 10.97 21.91 0.15
CA GLU A 69 11.24 20.94 -0.91
C GLU A 69 11.49 19.53 -0.36
N ALA A 70 12.27 19.40 0.72
CA ALA A 70 12.49 18.13 1.39
C ALA A 70 11.17 17.57 1.94
N ASN A 71 10.37 18.39 2.62
CA ASN A 71 9.07 17.98 3.15
C ASN A 71 8.11 17.54 2.04
N ASN A 72 8.10 18.25 0.91
CA ASN A 72 7.29 17.89 -0.25
C ASN A 72 7.72 16.53 -0.82
N LEU A 73 9.02 16.20 -0.84
CA LEU A 73 9.47 14.87 -1.27
C LEU A 73 9.00 13.79 -0.30
N LEU A 74 9.15 14.00 1.02
CA LEU A 74 8.66 13.07 2.04
C LEU A 74 7.17 12.76 1.87
N ASN A 75 6.34 13.80 1.71
CA ASN A 75 4.89 13.67 1.51
C ASN A 75 4.50 13.05 0.16
N ASN A 76 5.40 13.04 -0.82
CA ASN A 76 5.17 12.45 -2.15
C ASN A 76 5.80 11.06 -2.29
N PHE A 77 6.27 10.45 -1.20
CA PHE A 77 6.94 9.15 -1.27
C PHE A 77 6.02 8.04 -1.80
N ARG A 78 4.73 8.03 -1.44
CA ARG A 78 3.76 7.08 -2.01
C ARG A 78 3.63 7.22 -3.52
N SER A 79 3.53 8.44 -4.03
CA SER A 79 3.49 8.72 -5.47
C SER A 79 4.76 8.25 -6.19
N PHE A 80 5.90 8.28 -5.51
CA PHE A 80 7.11 7.65 -6.01
C PHE A 80 6.96 6.12 -6.03
N LEU A 81 6.56 5.48 -4.92
CA LEU A 81 6.37 4.04 -4.84
C LEU A 81 5.40 3.49 -5.89
N SER A 82 4.27 4.16 -6.10
CA SER A 82 3.26 3.72 -7.07
C SER A 82 3.79 3.74 -8.50
N ARG A 83 4.42 4.84 -8.92
CA ARG A 83 4.95 4.97 -10.28
C ARG A 83 6.14 4.05 -10.54
N GLU A 84 7.01 3.89 -9.55
CA GLU A 84 8.35 3.32 -9.72
C GLU A 84 8.45 1.85 -9.32
N TYR A 85 7.47 1.35 -8.56
CA TYR A 85 7.41 -0.02 -8.08
C TYR A 85 6.03 -0.66 -8.24
N GLY A 86 5.00 0.06 -8.71
CA GLY A 86 3.64 -0.46 -8.80
C GLY A 86 3.04 -0.80 -7.43
N ILE A 87 3.35 0.01 -6.40
CA ILE A 87 2.92 -0.19 -5.02
C ILE A 87 2.09 1.00 -4.54
N TRP A 88 0.82 0.75 -4.21
CA TRP A 88 -0.06 1.78 -3.66
C TRP A 88 -0.26 1.68 -2.16
N SER A 89 -0.16 0.48 -1.59
CA SER A 89 -0.11 0.24 -0.15
C SER A 89 1.09 -0.63 0.17
N LEU A 90 1.81 -0.29 1.24
CA LEU A 90 3.10 -0.90 1.54
C LEU A 90 2.93 -2.02 2.57
N PRO A 91 3.00 -3.31 2.16
CA PRO A 91 2.81 -4.42 3.08
C PRO A 91 3.98 -4.58 4.05
N ASN A 92 3.71 -5.28 5.13
CA ASN A 92 4.73 -5.74 6.05
C ASN A 92 4.39 -7.12 6.62
N LEU A 93 5.41 -7.85 7.07
CA LEU A 93 5.26 -9.23 7.55
C LEU A 93 4.52 -9.33 8.88
N GLU A 94 4.60 -8.33 9.76
CA GLU A 94 3.83 -8.31 11.01
C GLU A 94 2.33 -8.28 10.73
N THR A 95 1.88 -7.40 9.84
CA THR A 95 0.48 -7.33 9.40
C THR A 95 0.06 -8.60 8.65
N ALA A 96 0.88 -9.12 7.73
CA ALA A 96 0.55 -10.36 7.03
C ALA A 96 0.37 -11.56 7.99
N LYS A 97 1.23 -11.68 9.02
CA LYS A 97 1.09 -12.69 10.08
C LYS A 97 -0.22 -12.52 10.86
N LEU A 98 -0.59 -11.29 11.20
CA LEU A 98 -1.82 -11.02 11.91
C LEU A 98 -3.06 -11.27 11.05
N ILE A 99 -3.04 -10.95 9.76
CA ILE A 99 -4.11 -11.32 8.82
C ILE A 99 -4.30 -12.84 8.81
N LYS A 100 -3.20 -13.60 8.66
CA LYS A 100 -3.24 -15.07 8.71
C LYS A 100 -3.87 -15.60 10.00
N GLN A 101 -3.44 -15.07 11.15
CA GLN A 101 -3.84 -15.56 12.47
C GLN A 101 -5.27 -15.17 12.83
N GLU A 102 -5.64 -13.90 12.62
CA GLU A 102 -6.92 -13.36 13.07
C GLU A 102 -8.09 -13.78 12.19
N TYR A 103 -7.84 -14.05 10.90
CA TYR A 103 -8.88 -14.52 9.97
C TYR A 103 -8.79 -16.03 9.70
N GLY A 104 -7.76 -16.72 10.18
CA GLY A 104 -7.61 -18.18 10.03
C GLY A 104 -7.41 -18.66 8.59
N VAL A 105 -6.98 -17.77 7.70
CA VAL A 105 -6.89 -17.99 6.24
C VAL A 105 -5.61 -18.74 5.85
N LYS A 106 -5.70 -19.62 4.85
CA LYS A 106 -4.56 -20.42 4.34
C LYS A 106 -4.28 -20.20 2.87
N SER A 107 -5.26 -19.73 2.10
CA SER A 107 -5.12 -19.32 0.70
C SER A 107 -5.61 -17.88 0.51
N SER A 108 -5.05 -17.17 -0.46
CA SER A 108 -5.48 -15.80 -0.76
C SER A 108 -5.44 -15.50 -2.25
N LEU A 109 -6.37 -14.66 -2.70
CA LEU A 109 -6.34 -13.96 -3.98
C LEU A 109 -6.15 -12.46 -3.73
N GLU A 110 -5.04 -11.89 -4.18
CA GLU A 110 -4.88 -10.44 -4.31
C GLU A 110 -5.44 -9.99 -5.67
N ILE A 111 -6.47 -9.16 -5.65
CA ILE A 111 -7.05 -8.54 -6.85
C ILE A 111 -6.59 -7.10 -6.97
N MET A 112 -6.40 -6.63 -8.21
CA MET A 112 -5.83 -5.30 -8.48
C MET A 112 -4.46 -5.16 -7.81
N ALA A 113 -3.64 -6.20 -7.95
CA ALA A 113 -2.42 -6.42 -7.18
C ALA A 113 -1.28 -5.43 -7.51
N GLY A 114 -1.37 -4.67 -8.61
CA GLY A 114 -0.24 -3.92 -9.15
C GLY A 114 0.93 -4.86 -9.42
N ASN A 115 2.02 -4.70 -8.66
CA ASN A 115 3.18 -5.61 -8.70
C ASN A 115 3.19 -6.70 -7.61
N ALA A 116 2.05 -6.94 -6.94
CA ALA A 116 1.76 -8.10 -6.07
C ALA A 116 2.59 -8.22 -4.79
N TYR A 117 2.82 -7.08 -4.13
CA TYR A 117 3.58 -7.04 -2.88
C TYR A 117 2.82 -7.65 -1.70
N TRP A 118 1.49 -7.55 -1.64
CA TRP A 118 0.73 -8.21 -0.56
C TRP A 118 0.76 -9.73 -0.74
N SER A 119 0.63 -10.24 -1.95
CA SER A 119 0.76 -11.68 -2.23
C SER A 119 2.12 -12.22 -1.82
N LYS A 120 3.20 -11.47 -2.11
CA LYS A 120 4.53 -11.81 -1.61
C LYS A 120 4.58 -11.85 -0.08
N ALA A 121 4.04 -10.84 0.61
CA ALA A 121 4.02 -10.79 2.06
C ALA A 121 3.20 -11.93 2.70
N LEU A 122 2.03 -12.23 2.14
CA LEU A 122 1.16 -13.32 2.58
C LEU A 122 1.82 -14.69 2.33
N SER A 123 2.49 -14.84 1.18
CA SER A 123 3.27 -16.05 0.85
C SER A 123 4.40 -16.31 1.85
N GLU A 124 5.16 -15.28 2.23
CA GLU A 124 6.26 -15.41 3.20
C GLU A 124 5.81 -15.83 4.61
N VAL A 125 4.55 -15.57 4.96
CA VAL A 125 3.96 -16.02 6.23
C VAL A 125 3.23 -17.36 6.10
N GLY A 126 3.33 -18.01 4.93
CA GLY A 126 2.82 -19.34 4.63
C GLY A 126 1.33 -19.36 4.28
N ILE A 127 0.82 -18.35 3.59
CA ILE A 127 -0.47 -18.40 2.88
C ILE A 127 -0.18 -18.79 1.42
N LYS A 128 -0.99 -19.68 0.84
CA LYS A 128 -0.96 -19.97 -0.60
C LYS A 128 -1.57 -18.79 -1.35
N ALA A 129 -0.73 -17.83 -1.73
CA ALA A 129 -1.15 -16.60 -2.40
C ALA A 129 -1.20 -16.76 -3.92
N ILE A 130 -2.20 -16.14 -4.52
CA ILE A 130 -2.39 -15.91 -5.95
C ILE A 130 -2.56 -14.39 -6.12
N ALA A 131 -1.93 -13.82 -7.14
CA ALA A 131 -2.07 -12.41 -7.47
C ALA A 131 -2.69 -12.24 -8.85
N SER A 132 -3.51 -11.21 -9.01
CA SER A 132 -4.07 -10.84 -10.30
C SER A 132 -4.22 -9.33 -10.44
N ASP A 133 -3.90 -8.84 -11.64
CA ASP A 133 -4.06 -7.44 -12.02
C ASP A 133 -4.38 -7.36 -13.53
N SER A 134 -5.17 -6.37 -13.94
CA SER A 134 -5.49 -6.12 -15.36
C SER A 134 -4.39 -5.35 -16.09
N PHE A 135 -3.38 -4.88 -15.35
CA PHE A 135 -2.30 -3.99 -15.74
C PHE A 135 -2.78 -2.68 -16.37
N ALA A 136 -3.99 -2.23 -16.05
CA ALA A 136 -4.56 -0.98 -16.55
C ALA A 136 -3.69 0.24 -16.23
N TRP A 137 -2.92 0.18 -15.14
CA TRP A 137 -2.01 1.24 -14.68
C TRP A 137 -0.58 1.16 -15.25
N ALA A 138 -0.28 0.21 -16.13
CA ALA A 138 1.02 0.11 -16.83
C ALA A 138 1.35 1.34 -17.71
N LYS A 139 0.34 2.15 -18.08
CA LYS A 139 0.55 3.39 -18.85
C LYS A 139 1.12 4.55 -18.02
N SER A 140 0.97 4.49 -16.70
CA SER A 140 1.32 5.59 -15.77
C SER A 140 2.27 5.15 -14.65
N SER A 141 2.65 3.88 -14.63
CA SER A 141 3.52 3.25 -13.62
C SER A 141 4.22 2.01 -14.19
N THR A 142 5.19 1.46 -13.46
CA THR A 142 5.87 0.20 -13.78
C THR A 142 5.05 -1.05 -13.43
N THR A 143 3.72 -0.94 -13.36
CA THR A 143 2.81 -2.05 -13.04
C THR A 143 2.88 -3.11 -14.16
N GLY A 144 3.11 -4.37 -13.78
CA GLY A 144 3.26 -5.49 -14.71
C GLY A 144 4.65 -5.62 -15.35
N GLU A 145 5.54 -4.63 -15.22
CA GLU A 145 6.88 -4.70 -15.82
C GLU A 145 7.81 -5.68 -15.09
N ALA A 146 7.79 -5.64 -13.75
CA ALA A 146 8.58 -6.52 -12.89
C ALA A 146 7.83 -6.83 -11.59
N PRO A 147 6.74 -7.62 -11.64
CA PRO A 147 6.03 -8.04 -10.43
C PRO A 147 6.97 -8.76 -9.46
N ILE A 148 6.86 -8.46 -8.16
CA ILE A 148 7.66 -9.15 -7.13
C ILE A 148 7.13 -10.58 -6.87
N PHE A 149 5.91 -10.85 -7.32
CA PHE A 149 5.22 -12.12 -7.21
C PHE A 149 4.50 -12.42 -8.54
N GLU A 150 4.39 -13.69 -8.90
CA GLU A 150 3.71 -14.10 -10.13
C GLU A 150 2.27 -13.58 -10.14
N THR A 151 1.91 -12.84 -11.20
CA THR A 151 0.64 -12.11 -11.29
C THR A 151 -0.09 -12.49 -12.56
N GLU A 152 -1.31 -12.98 -12.42
CA GLU A 152 -2.18 -13.32 -13.55
C GLU A 152 -2.77 -12.05 -14.18
N ASN A 153 -2.70 -11.95 -15.51
CA ASN A 153 -3.35 -10.87 -16.26
C ASN A 153 -4.86 -11.13 -16.37
N LEU A 154 -5.60 -10.80 -15.32
CA LEU A 154 -7.06 -10.88 -15.26
C LEU A 154 -7.59 -9.64 -14.54
N ASP A 155 -8.78 -9.19 -14.92
CA ASP A 155 -9.52 -8.26 -14.10
C ASP A 155 -10.02 -8.93 -12.81
N ALA A 156 -10.38 -8.12 -11.81
CA ALA A 156 -10.77 -8.61 -10.49
C ALA A 156 -11.97 -9.58 -10.52
N ILE A 157 -12.97 -9.33 -11.38
CA ILE A 157 -14.17 -10.17 -11.48
C ILE A 157 -13.81 -11.54 -12.08
N SER A 158 -13.02 -11.54 -13.15
CA SER A 158 -12.51 -12.75 -13.78
C SER A 158 -11.63 -13.57 -12.81
N ALA A 159 -10.77 -12.90 -12.05
CA ALA A 159 -9.91 -13.55 -11.06
C ALA A 159 -10.71 -14.22 -9.92
N ILE A 160 -11.70 -13.52 -9.35
CA ILE A 160 -12.56 -14.07 -8.29
C ILE A 160 -13.33 -15.30 -8.80
N LYS A 161 -13.85 -15.26 -10.02
CA LYS A 161 -14.56 -16.40 -10.63
C LYS A 161 -13.64 -17.59 -10.92
N LYS A 162 -12.38 -17.33 -11.27
CA LYS A 162 -11.41 -18.37 -11.60
C LYS A 162 -10.89 -19.10 -10.36
N HIS A 163 -10.79 -18.40 -9.22
CA HIS A 163 -10.25 -18.93 -7.97
C HIS A 163 -11.29 -18.87 -6.83
N PRO A 164 -12.43 -19.57 -6.95
CA PRO A 164 -13.49 -19.55 -5.94
C PRO A 164 -13.10 -20.26 -4.63
N GLU A 165 -12.00 -21.02 -4.62
CA GLU A 165 -11.56 -21.85 -3.51
C GLU A 165 -10.72 -21.14 -2.44
N VAL A 166 -10.41 -19.86 -2.64
CA VAL A 166 -9.53 -19.11 -1.72
C VAL A 166 -10.24 -18.77 -0.40
N ASP A 167 -9.50 -18.71 0.71
CA ASP A 167 -10.06 -18.31 2.02
C ASP A 167 -10.14 -16.79 2.19
N LEU A 168 -9.31 -16.05 1.45
CA LEU A 168 -9.15 -14.61 1.51
C LEU A 168 -9.15 -14.00 0.11
N ILE A 169 -9.95 -12.98 -0.11
CA ILE A 169 -9.78 -12.01 -1.21
C ILE A 169 -9.27 -10.71 -0.58
N ILE A 170 -8.18 -10.17 -1.10
CA ILE A 170 -7.61 -8.90 -0.65
C ILE A 170 -7.43 -7.94 -1.81
N CYS A 171 -7.86 -6.69 -1.63
CA CYS A 171 -7.65 -5.61 -2.59
C CYS A 171 -7.00 -4.44 -1.87
N SER A 172 -5.86 -3.99 -2.36
CA SER A 172 -5.15 -2.83 -1.82
C SER A 172 -5.24 -1.69 -2.82
N TRP A 173 -5.90 -0.59 -2.43
CA TRP A 173 -6.07 0.59 -3.28
C TRP A 173 -6.83 0.31 -4.58
N ALA A 174 -8.10 -0.08 -4.46
CA ALA A 174 -8.99 0.04 -5.60
C ALA A 174 -9.08 1.54 -6.00
N PRO A 175 -9.08 1.85 -7.31
CA PRO A 175 -9.28 3.21 -7.80
C PRO A 175 -10.54 3.84 -7.19
N ASN A 176 -10.46 5.13 -6.85
CA ASN A 176 -11.63 5.87 -6.36
C ASN A 176 -12.54 6.41 -7.46
N PHE A 177 -12.30 5.96 -8.69
CA PHE A 177 -13.08 6.27 -9.88
C PHE A 177 -13.51 4.97 -10.57
N GLY A 178 -14.60 5.04 -11.34
CA GLY A 178 -15.21 3.87 -11.95
C GLY A 178 -16.08 3.09 -10.97
N GLU A 179 -16.38 1.84 -11.34
CA GLU A 179 -17.35 0.98 -10.64
C GLU A 179 -16.79 -0.41 -10.29
N ASP A 180 -15.50 -0.65 -10.52
CA ASP A 180 -14.88 -1.97 -10.32
C ASP A 180 -15.04 -2.48 -8.90
N ASP A 181 -14.90 -1.61 -7.90
CA ASP A 181 -15.06 -1.98 -6.50
C ASP A 181 -16.51 -2.29 -6.09
N VAL A 182 -17.48 -1.56 -6.64
CA VAL A 182 -18.91 -1.87 -6.49
C VAL A 182 -19.25 -3.18 -7.21
N ASN A 183 -18.68 -3.43 -8.38
CA ASN A 183 -18.84 -4.69 -9.11
C ASN A 183 -18.27 -5.87 -8.32
N ILE A 184 -17.09 -5.70 -7.69
CA ILE A 184 -16.50 -6.70 -6.77
C ILE A 184 -17.44 -6.95 -5.60
N LEU A 185 -17.96 -5.90 -4.97
CA LEU A 185 -18.90 -6.02 -3.84
C LEU A 185 -20.18 -6.77 -4.24
N ASN A 186 -20.74 -6.47 -5.41
CA ASN A 186 -21.93 -7.12 -5.92
C ASN A 186 -21.69 -8.59 -6.27
N LEU A 187 -20.55 -8.92 -6.90
CA LEU A 187 -20.17 -10.30 -7.14
C LEU A 187 -19.96 -11.05 -5.82
N TYR A 188 -19.26 -10.44 -4.86
CA TYR A 188 -18.97 -11.05 -3.56
C TYR A 188 -20.24 -11.47 -2.84
N ARG A 189 -21.29 -10.63 -2.85
CA ARG A 189 -22.60 -10.94 -2.25
C ARG A 189 -23.35 -12.11 -2.92
N GLN A 190 -22.93 -12.51 -4.10
CA GLN A 190 -23.54 -13.58 -4.90
C GLN A 190 -22.74 -14.89 -4.87
N LEU A 191 -21.60 -14.93 -4.19
CA LEU A 191 -20.77 -16.14 -4.11
C LEU A 191 -21.44 -17.21 -3.23
N ASP A 192 -21.37 -18.47 -3.66
CA ASP A 192 -21.86 -19.60 -2.87
C ASP A 192 -21.02 -19.83 -1.60
N TYR A 193 -19.72 -19.54 -1.69
CA TYR A 193 -18.77 -19.54 -0.58
C TYR A 193 -18.30 -18.12 -0.32
N GLN A 194 -18.33 -17.70 0.95
CA GLN A 194 -17.98 -16.35 1.37
C GLN A 194 -16.54 -16.33 1.94
N PRO A 195 -15.50 -16.09 1.13
CA PRO A 195 -14.15 -15.89 1.67
C PRO A 195 -14.11 -14.61 2.50
N VAL A 196 -13.10 -14.44 3.33
CA VAL A 196 -12.83 -13.15 3.97
C VAL A 196 -12.52 -12.14 2.87
N LEU A 197 -13.20 -10.99 2.85
CA LEU A 197 -12.93 -9.91 1.89
C LEU A 197 -12.29 -8.73 2.62
N LEU A 198 -11.04 -8.43 2.29
CA LEU A 198 -10.29 -7.32 2.84
C LEU A 198 -10.04 -6.24 1.79
N PHE A 199 -10.37 -4.99 2.12
CA PHE A 199 -9.93 -3.81 1.38
C PHE A 199 -8.94 -3.02 2.21
N ILE A 200 -7.80 -2.67 1.62
CA ILE A 200 -6.80 -1.78 2.21
C ILE A 200 -6.89 -0.43 1.53
N GLY A 201 -7.21 0.60 2.30
CA GLY A 201 -7.41 1.94 1.77
C GLY A 201 -7.94 2.91 2.83
N GLU A 202 -8.43 4.05 2.38
CA GLU A 202 -8.96 5.15 3.18
C GLU A 202 -10.46 5.34 2.89
N LYS A 203 -11.28 5.19 3.94
CA LYS A 203 -12.74 5.31 3.83
C LYS A 203 -13.13 6.75 3.51
N PHE A 204 -13.87 6.96 2.42
CA PHE A 204 -14.25 8.28 1.89
C PHE A 204 -13.07 9.20 1.56
N GLY A 205 -11.93 8.62 1.17
CA GLY A 205 -10.72 9.36 0.82
C GLY A 205 -10.12 8.96 -0.52
N ALA A 206 -8.84 8.64 -0.52
CA ALA A 206 -8.06 8.40 -1.75
C ALA A 206 -8.36 7.08 -2.49
N THR A 207 -9.09 6.15 -1.87
CA THR A 207 -9.31 4.79 -2.41
C THR A 207 -10.78 4.42 -2.44
N ASN A 208 -11.15 3.54 -3.37
CA ASN A 208 -12.51 3.08 -3.60
C ASN A 208 -13.49 4.22 -3.92
N SER A 209 -14.52 3.92 -4.69
CA SER A 209 -15.58 4.86 -5.02
C SER A 209 -16.36 5.26 -3.76
N THR A 210 -16.96 6.45 -3.79
CA THR A 210 -17.86 6.89 -2.72
C THR A 210 -19.05 5.92 -2.56
N THR A 211 -19.56 5.40 -3.68
CA THR A 211 -20.64 4.40 -3.72
C THR A 211 -20.26 3.14 -2.96
N PHE A 212 -19.06 2.59 -3.20
CA PHE A 212 -18.57 1.43 -2.45
C PHE A 212 -18.58 1.69 -0.94
N TRP A 213 -18.05 2.83 -0.47
CA TRP A 213 -18.03 3.14 0.96
C TRP A 213 -19.40 3.38 1.59
N GLN A 214 -20.40 3.77 0.79
CA GLN A 214 -21.79 3.91 1.23
C GLN A 214 -22.48 2.53 1.34
N GLU A 215 -22.19 1.62 0.42
CA GLU A 215 -22.86 0.32 0.34
C GLU A 215 -22.18 -0.79 1.15
N ALA A 216 -20.85 -0.75 1.28
CA ALA A 216 -20.07 -1.78 1.96
C ALA A 216 -20.28 -1.72 3.47
N LYS A 217 -20.62 -2.86 4.08
CA LYS A 217 -20.63 -2.99 5.54
C LYS A 217 -19.21 -3.32 5.98
N THR A 218 -18.50 -2.31 6.51
CA THR A 218 -17.10 -2.46 6.87
C THR A 218 -16.86 -2.55 8.38
N THR A 219 -15.97 -3.46 8.78
CA THR A 219 -15.44 -3.58 10.13
C THR A 219 -13.91 -3.57 10.10
N THR A 220 -13.25 -3.32 11.23
CA THR A 220 -11.80 -3.36 11.34
C THR A 220 -11.36 -4.31 12.44
N ASN A 221 -10.32 -5.10 12.20
CA ASN A 221 -9.64 -5.85 13.25
C ASN A 221 -8.59 -4.96 13.92
N LYS A 222 -8.71 -4.79 15.25
CA LYS A 222 -7.83 -3.89 16.03
C LYS A 222 -6.37 -4.31 16.01
N LYS A 223 -6.05 -5.61 16.05
CA LYS A 223 -4.65 -6.08 16.04
C LYS A 223 -4.03 -5.85 14.68
N VAL A 224 -4.74 -6.20 13.61
CA VAL A 224 -4.30 -6.01 12.22
C VAL A 224 -4.06 -4.51 11.94
N ASN A 225 -4.99 -3.64 12.31
CA ASN A 225 -4.85 -2.20 12.11
C ASN A 225 -3.86 -1.53 13.08
N HIS A 226 -3.47 -2.19 14.18
CA HIS A 226 -2.39 -1.70 15.03
C HIS A 226 -1.01 -1.93 14.39
N SER A 227 -0.81 -3.06 13.69
CA SER A 227 0.44 -3.35 12.97
C SER A 227 0.53 -2.68 11.61
N PHE A 228 -0.61 -2.29 11.03
CA PHE A 228 -0.69 -1.60 9.75
C PHE A 228 -0.89 -0.10 9.96
N ARG A 229 0.19 0.67 9.84
CA ARG A 229 0.19 2.13 9.99
C ARG A 229 0.56 2.80 8.68
N SER A 230 -0.16 3.84 8.33
CA SER A 230 0.19 4.75 7.25
C SER A 230 1.50 5.47 7.54
N PHE A 231 2.28 5.65 6.48
CA PHE A 231 3.53 6.40 6.52
C PHE A 231 3.38 7.82 6.00
N ASP A 232 2.22 8.21 5.49
CA ASP A 232 1.91 9.56 5.03
C ASP A 232 0.55 10.01 5.60
N PHE A 233 -0.01 11.08 5.06
CA PHE A 233 -1.25 11.69 5.54
C PHE A 233 -2.52 10.88 5.20
N ILE A 234 -2.43 9.83 4.38
CA ILE A 234 -3.58 9.01 4.01
C ILE A 234 -3.88 8.05 5.16
N ASP A 235 -5.10 8.04 5.70
CA ASP A 235 -5.51 7.17 6.80
C ASP A 235 -5.88 5.76 6.31
N GLU A 236 -4.90 5.07 5.71
CA GLU A 236 -5.06 3.69 5.28
C GLU A 236 -5.31 2.73 6.43
N LYS A 237 -6.33 1.89 6.25
CA LYS A 237 -6.73 0.83 7.16
C LYS A 237 -7.05 -0.44 6.39
N VAL A 238 -6.98 -1.57 7.10
CA VAL A 238 -7.48 -2.87 6.62
C VAL A 238 -8.94 -3.00 7.06
N PHE A 239 -9.85 -2.92 6.10
CA PHE A 239 -11.29 -3.10 6.28
C PHE A 239 -11.70 -4.51 5.89
N GLU A 240 -12.39 -5.20 6.77
CA GLU A 240 -13.17 -6.40 6.45
C GLU A 240 -14.53 -5.95 5.91
N VAL A 241 -14.94 -6.51 4.77
CA VAL A 241 -16.22 -6.24 4.12
C VAL A 241 -17.16 -7.42 4.31
N LYS A 242 -18.42 -7.14 4.66
CA LYS A 242 -19.49 -8.11 4.89
C LYS A 242 -20.70 -7.92 3.98
#